data_AF-A0A2W7HZA9-F1
#
_entry.id   AF-A0A2W7HZA9-F1
#
_cell.length_a   1.000
_cell.length_b   1.000
_cell.length_c   1.000
_cell.angle_alpha   90.00
_cell.angle_beta   90.00
_cell.angle_gamma   90.00
#
_symmetry.space_group_name_H-M   'P 1'
#
loop_
_entity.id
_entity.type
_entity.pdbx_description
1 polymer ?
#
loop_
_entity_poly.entity_id
_entity_poly.type
_entity_poly.pdbx_seq_one_letter_code
_entity_poly.pdbx_strand_id
1 'polypeptide(L)'
;MDWLFEPLLFLLPFGAWWLWRRANPTAEPSGPVLGLAAAGVVLMLGGAVIYGFSRAQDRHAVYVPPRLGPDGEIIPGHVVPAR
;
A
#
# COMPACT_ATOMS: atom_id res chain seq x y z
N MET A 1 12.27 11.88 12.75
CA MET A 1 10.81 11.85 13.05
C MET A 1 10.03 11.51 11.79
N ASP A 2 10.68 10.84 10.85
CA ASP A 2 10.22 10.79 9.47
C ASP A 2 9.09 9.78 9.30
N TRP A 3 9.09 8.71 10.10
CA TRP A 3 8.08 7.64 10.12
C TRP A 3 6.64 8.09 10.46
N LEU A 4 6.46 9.28 11.03
CA LEU A 4 5.14 9.87 11.28
C LEU A 4 4.63 10.65 10.07
N PHE A 5 5.53 11.10 9.20
CA PHE A 5 5.19 11.98 8.10
C PHE A 5 4.43 11.25 7.00
N GLU A 6 4.84 10.03 6.64
CA GLU A 6 4.14 9.25 5.61
C GLU A 6 2.68 8.90 5.99
N PRO A 7 2.38 8.39 7.21
CA PRO A 7 0.99 8.15 7.57
C PRO A 7 0.17 9.44 7.68
N LEU A 8 0.77 10.56 8.09
CA LEU A 8 0.07 11.85 8.11
C LEU A 8 -0.28 12.33 6.71
N LEU A 9 0.63 12.22 5.75
CA LEU A 9 0.35 12.56 4.35
C LEU A 9 -0.71 11.64 3.74
N PHE A 10 -0.68 10.35 4.07
CA PHE A 10 -1.69 9.40 3.65
C PHE A 10 -3.08 9.77 4.19
N LEU A 11 -3.16 10.20 5.45
CA LEU A 11 -4.42 10.56 6.11
C LEU A 11 -4.91 11.97 5.75
N LEU A 12 -4.04 12.83 5.23
CA LEU A 12 -4.34 14.24 4.92
C LEU A 12 -5.60 14.45 4.06
N PRO A 13 -5.81 13.76 2.91
CA PRO A 13 -7.03 13.95 2.12
C PRO A 13 -8.30 13.55 2.88
N PHE A 14 -8.24 12.50 3.70
CA PHE A 14 -9.38 12.05 4.52
C PHE A 14 -9.67 13.03 5.66
N GLY A 15 -8.63 13.54 6.32
CA GLY A 15 -8.75 14.55 7.36
C GLY A 15 -9.35 15.86 6.82
N ALA A 16 -8.87 16.32 5.65
CA ALA A 16 -9.41 17.50 4.98
C ALA A 16 -10.90 17.32 4.61
N TRP A 17 -11.27 16.15 4.06
CA TRP A 17 -12.66 15.81 3.77
C TRP A 17 -13.54 15.81 5.02
N TRP A 18 -13.07 15.17 6.09
CA TRP A 18 -13.80 15.07 7.35
C TRP A 18 -14.03 16.45 7.98
N LEU A 19 -12.99 17.30 8.01
CA LEU A 19 -13.10 18.68 8.48
C LEU A 19 -14.10 19.49 7.63
N TRP A 20 -14.05 19.36 6.30
CA TRP A 20 -15.01 20.01 5.41
C TRP A 20 -16.44 19.56 5.70
N ARG A 21 -16.70 18.26 5.87
CA ARG A 21 -18.04 17.75 6.19
C ARG A 21 -18.55 18.20 7.56
N ARG A 22 -17.66 18.35 8.54
CA ARG A 22 -18.01 18.89 9.85
C ARG A 22 -18.40 20.37 9.76
N ALA A 23 -17.69 21.15 8.94
CA ALA A 23 -18.00 22.55 8.71
C ALA A 23 -19.26 22.75 7.84
N ASN A 24 -19.61 21.78 6.99
CA ASN A 24 -20.71 21.87 6.02
C ASN A 24 -21.68 20.69 6.16
N PRO A 25 -22.42 20.56 7.29
CA PRO A 25 -23.20 19.37 7.61
C PRO A 25 -24.43 19.14 6.70
N THR A 26 -24.92 20.15 6.00
CA THR A 26 -26.06 20.02 5.07
C THR A 26 -25.65 20.14 3.61
N ALA A 27 -24.38 20.48 3.33
CA ALA A 27 -23.93 20.65 1.96
C ALA A 27 -23.72 19.30 1.29
N GLU A 28 -24.24 19.18 0.07
CA GLU A 28 -23.95 18.06 -0.81
C GLU A 28 -22.63 18.30 -1.56
N PRO A 29 -21.82 17.26 -1.78
CA PRO A 29 -20.62 17.36 -2.59
C PRO A 29 -21.00 17.70 -4.03
N SER A 30 -20.31 18.68 -4.62
CA SER A 30 -20.53 18.99 -6.04
C SER A 30 -20.02 17.87 -6.95
N GLY A 31 -20.56 17.77 -8.16
CA GLY A 31 -20.12 16.80 -9.17
C GLY A 31 -18.60 16.78 -9.41
N PRO A 32 -17.92 17.95 -9.54
CA PRO A 32 -16.46 17.98 -9.66
C PRO A 32 -15.72 17.39 -8.46
N VAL A 33 -16.22 17.62 -7.24
CA VAL A 33 -15.63 17.06 -6.01
C VAL A 33 -15.77 15.54 -5.99
N LEU A 34 -16.94 15.02 -6.39
CA LEU A 34 -17.15 13.59 -6.56
C LEU A 34 -16.25 13.00 -7.65
N GLY A 35 -16.03 13.73 -8.76
CA GLY A 35 -15.09 13.35 -9.82
C GLY A 35 -13.65 13.23 -9.31
N LEU A 36 -13.19 14.19 -8.50
CA LEU A 36 -11.87 14.13 -7.86
C LEU A 36 -11.76 12.96 -6.87
N ALA A 37 -12.80 12.70 -6.08
CA ALA A 37 -12.83 11.55 -5.18
C ALA A 37 -12.72 10.22 -5.95
N ALA A 38 -13.48 10.08 -7.04
CA ALA A 38 -13.42 8.91 -7.91
C ALA A 38 -12.04 8.75 -8.56
N ALA A 39 -11.44 9.83 -9.05
CA ALA A 39 -10.08 9.82 -9.60
C ALA A 39 -9.05 9.37 -8.55
N GLY A 40 -9.17 9.83 -7.31
CA GLY A 40 -8.34 9.39 -6.19
C GLY A 40 -8.44 7.88 -5.95
N VAL A 41 -9.65 7.32 -5.96
CA VAL A 41 -9.87 5.86 -5.82
C VAL A 41 -9.22 5.09 -6.98
N VAL A 42 -9.38 5.57 -8.22
CA VAL A 42 -8.76 4.94 -9.39
C VAL A 42 -7.23 4.96 -9.29
N LEU A 43 -6.64 6.08 -8.88
CA LEU A 43 -5.18 6.19 -8.68
C LEU A 43 -4.69 5.29 -7.55
N MET A 44 -5.42 5.20 -6.44
CA MET A 44 -5.08 4.32 -5.32
C MET A 44 -5.07 2.85 -5.76
N LEU A 45 -6.14 2.40 -6.42
CA LEU A 45 -6.26 1.03 -6.90
C LEU A 45 -5.22 0.73 -8.00
N GLY A 46 -5.06 1.65 -8.96
CA GLY A 46 -4.06 1.51 -10.02
C GLY A 46 -2.64 1.42 -9.45
N GLY A 47 -2.30 2.28 -8.48
CA GLY A 47 -1.02 2.23 -7.78
C GLY A 47 -0.79 0.92 -7.04
N ALA A 48 -1.81 0.41 -6.34
CA ALA A 48 -1.73 -0.87 -5.65
C ALA A 48 -1.50 -2.05 -6.62
N VAL A 49 -2.20 -2.05 -7.76
CA VAL A 49 -2.03 -3.06 -8.81
C VAL A 49 -0.63 -2.99 -9.42
N ILE A 50 -0.17 -1.79 -9.81
CA ILE A 50 1.16 -1.58 -10.37
C ILE A 50 2.24 -2.03 -9.38
N TYR A 51 2.14 -1.58 -8.12
CA TYR A 51 3.07 -1.97 -7.06
C TYR A 51 3.07 -3.48 -6.83
N GLY A 52 1.89 -4.11 -6.81
CA GLY A 52 1.74 -5.56 -6.70
C GLY A 52 2.46 -6.29 -7.84
N PHE A 53 2.33 -5.83 -9.08
CA PHE A 53 3.07 -6.39 -10.21
C PHE A 53 4.58 -6.10 -10.16
N SER A 54 4.99 -4.93 -9.68
CA SER A 54 6.42 -4.60 -9.49
C SER A 54 7.09 -5.44 -8.40
N ARG A 55 6.32 -5.91 -7.40
CA ARG A 55 6.82 -6.70 -6.27
C ARG A 55 6.52 -8.18 -6.39
N ALA A 56 5.82 -8.61 -7.44
CA ALA A 56 5.67 -10.02 -7.75
C ALA A 56 7.09 -10.62 -7.83
N GLN A 57 7.43 -11.48 -6.86
CA GLN A 57 8.63 -12.30 -6.91
C GLN A 57 8.75 -12.88 -8.31
N ASP A 58 10.00 -13.05 -8.78
CA ASP A 58 10.26 -13.74 -10.04
C ASP A 58 9.32 -14.93 -10.13
N ARG A 59 8.51 -14.98 -11.20
CA ARG A 59 7.41 -15.97 -11.34
C ARG A 59 7.91 -17.42 -11.30
N HIS A 60 9.24 -17.57 -11.35
CA HIS A 60 10.02 -18.80 -11.30
C HIS A 60 10.90 -18.88 -10.06
N ALA A 61 10.64 -18.14 -8.98
CA ALA A 61 11.47 -18.20 -7.79
C ALA A 61 10.99 -19.33 -6.87
N VAL A 62 11.91 -20.21 -6.46
CA VAL A 62 11.63 -21.32 -5.54
C VAL A 62 11.86 -20.82 -4.11
N TYR A 63 10.82 -20.89 -3.29
CA TYR A 63 10.94 -20.64 -1.86
C TYR A 63 11.68 -21.81 -1.20
N VAL A 64 12.79 -21.50 -0.53
CA VAL A 64 13.54 -22.44 0.31
C VAL A 64 13.15 -22.15 1.77
N PRO A 65 12.46 -23.07 2.46
CA PRO A 65 12.05 -22.86 3.84
C PRO A 65 13.27 -22.80 4.78
N PRO A 66 13.14 -22.13 5.93
CA PRO A 66 14.17 -22.13 6.96
C PRO A 66 14.48 -23.56 7.42
N ARG A 67 15.74 -23.85 7.71
CA ARG A 67 16.18 -25.17 8.19
C ARG A 67 17.25 -25.05 9.25
N LEU A 68 17.35 -26.04 10.11
CA LEU A 68 18.46 -26.16 11.05
C LEU A 68 19.70 -26.67 10.30
N GLY A 69 20.82 -25.98 10.46
CA GLY A 69 22.12 -26.39 9.98
C GLY A 69 22.71 -27.54 10.81
N PRO A 70 23.82 -28.14 10.35
CA PRO A 70 24.47 -29.26 11.03
C PRO A 70 24.89 -28.93 12.47
N ASP A 71 25.23 -27.67 12.72
CA ASP A 71 25.76 -27.18 14.00
C ASP A 71 24.68 -26.51 14.87
N GLY A 72 23.40 -26.69 14.52
CA GLY A 72 22.28 -26.08 15.23
C GLY A 72 22.01 -24.61 14.86
N GLU A 73 22.76 -24.05 13.91
CA GLU A 73 22.49 -22.70 13.36
C GLU A 73 21.18 -22.68 12.56
N ILE A 74 20.39 -21.62 12.71
CA ILE A 74 19.18 -21.43 11.89
C ILE A 74 19.58 -20.84 10.55
N ILE A 75 19.44 -21.61 9.47
CA ILE A 75 19.60 -21.10 8.09
C ILE A 75 18.26 -20.46 7.70
N PRO A 76 18.21 -19.12 7.47
CA PRO A 76 16.95 -18.43 7.16
C PRO A 76 16.35 -18.88 5.83
N GLY A 77 15.02 -18.82 5.76
CA GLY A 77 14.31 -19.02 4.50
C GLY A 77 14.69 -17.94 3.50
N HIS A 78 14.91 -18.35 2.26
CA HIS A 78 15.30 -17.45 1.17
C HIS A 78 14.68 -17.92 -0.13
N VAL A 79 14.80 -17.08 -1.15
CA VAL A 79 14.24 -17.33 -2.47
C VAL A 79 15.40 -17.53 -3.43
N VAL A 80 15.36 -18.59 -4.22
CA VAL A 80 16.35 -18.85 -5.28
C VAL A 80 15.68 -18.86 -6.65
N PRO A 81 16.38 -18.49 -7.74
CA PRO A 81 15.85 -18.67 -9.09
C PRO A 81 15.57 -20.16 -9.36
N ALA A 82 14.46 -20.49 -10.02
CA ALA A 82 14.27 -21.84 -10.57
C ALA A 82 15.31 -22.07 -11.66
N ARG A 83 15.86 -23.28 -11.67
CA ARG A 83 16.74 -23.77 -12.72
C ARG A 83 15.94 -24.31 -13.89
#